data_AF-A0A8S3DK15-F1
#
_entry.id   AF-A0A8S3DK15-F1
#
_cell.length_a   1.000
_cell.length_b   1.000
_cell.length_c   1.000
_cell.angle_alpha   90.00
_cell.angle_beta   90.00
_cell.angle_gamma   90.00
#
_symmetry.space_group_name_H-M   'P 1'
#
loop_
_entity.id
_entity.type
_entity.pdbx_description
1 polymer ?
#
loop_
_entity_poly.entity_id
_entity_poly.type
_entity_poly.pdbx_seq_one_letter_code
_entity_poly.pdbx_strand_id
1 'polypeptide(L)' 'TGQYCDRCLPNHYGFSSEGCSQCSCDQYGSFDVQCDITSGQCPCKDNFMGQKCDLCEENKYRD' A
#
# COMPACT_ATOMS: atom_id res chain seq x y z
N THR A 1 8.71 8.45 12.45
CA THR A 1 9.89 7.60 12.77
C THR A 1 11.10 8.15 12.06
N GLY A 2 12.27 7.53 12.23
CA GLY A 2 13.54 8.07 11.75
C GLY A 2 14.19 8.98 12.80
N GLN A 3 15.51 9.12 12.73
CA GLN A 3 16.31 9.89 13.68
C GLN A 3 15.86 11.36 13.77
N TYR A 4 15.27 11.87 12.69
CA TYR A 4 14.82 13.26 12.55
C TYR A 4 13.29 13.38 12.44
N CYS A 5 12.55 12.32 12.74
CA CYS A 5 11.09 12.28 12.56
C CYS A 5 10.65 12.61 11.13
N ASP A 6 11.48 12.27 10.16
CA ASP A 6 11.40 12.61 8.73
C ASP A 6 10.76 11.50 7.88
N ARG A 7 10.27 10.43 8.53
CA ARG A 7 9.73 9.25 7.85
C ARG A 7 8.44 8.77 8.50
N CYS A 8 7.58 8.21 7.67
CA CYS A 8 6.39 7.50 8.13
C CYS A 8 6.74 6.24 8.91
N LEU A 9 5.87 5.85 9.84
CA LEU A 9 5.93 4.54 10.47
C LEU A 9 5.86 3.44 9.40
N PRO A 10 6.31 2.20 9.71
CA PRO A 10 6.02 1.06 8.85
C PRO A 10 4.52 0.97 8.50
N ASN A 11 4.23 0.50 7.30
CA ASN A 11 2.90 0.37 6.69
C ASN A 11 2.17 1.70 6.46
N HIS A 12 2.93 2.79 6.32
CA HIS A 12 2.44 4.13 6.00
C HIS A 12 3.29 4.76 4.88
N TYR A 13 2.75 5.79 4.24
CA TYR A 13 3.37 6.51 3.13
C TYR A 13 3.03 8.01 3.14
N GLY A 14 3.67 8.77 2.27
CA GLY A 14 3.30 10.17 1.99
C GLY A 14 3.62 11.14 3.14
N PHE A 15 4.84 11.09 3.68
CA PHE A 15 5.25 12.00 4.76
C PHE A 15 5.06 13.47 4.35
N SER A 16 4.23 14.19 5.09
CA SER A 16 3.91 15.59 4.84
C SER A 16 3.62 16.35 6.15
N SER A 17 3.35 17.65 6.05
CA SER A 17 2.89 18.46 7.19
C SER A 17 1.54 17.99 7.76
N GLU A 18 0.74 17.26 6.99
CA GLU A 18 -0.53 16.66 7.45
C GLU A 18 -0.33 15.29 8.10
N GLY A 19 0.91 14.79 8.14
CA GLY A 19 1.25 13.48 8.66
C GLY A 19 1.46 12.45 7.55
N CYS A 20 1.09 11.20 7.84
CA CYS A 20 1.26 10.06 6.94
C CYS A 20 -0.05 9.30 6.77
N SER A 21 -0.24 8.72 5.59
CA SER A 21 -1.39 7.88 5.27
C SER A 21 -1.05 6.41 5.50
N GLN A 22 -2.00 5.63 6.01
CA GLN A 22 -1.84 4.18 6.13
C GLN A 22 -1.96 3.50 4.77
N CYS A 23 -1.11 2.52 4.48
CA CYS A 23 -1.12 1.79 3.21
C CYS A 23 -2.39 0.96 3.03
N SER A 24 -2.75 0.16 4.04
CA SER A 24 -3.93 -0.73 4.04
C SER A 24 -3.98 -1.67 2.83
N CYS A 25 -2.83 -2.25 2.46
CA CYS A 25 -2.76 -3.27 1.41
C CYS A 25 -3.56 -4.52 1.80
N ASP A 26 -4.31 -5.07 0.86
CA ASP A 26 -5.05 -6.32 1.03
C ASP A 26 -4.08 -7.50 1.14
N GLN A 27 -4.06 -8.18 2.28
CA GLN A 27 -3.14 -9.29 2.56
C GLN A 27 -3.23 -10.45 1.54
N TYR A 28 -4.39 -10.60 0.89
CA TYR A 28 -4.60 -11.64 -0.11
C TYR A 28 -4.13 -11.18 -1.48
N GLY A 29 -4.44 -9.94 -1.88
CA GLY A 29 -4.11 -9.38 -3.18
C GLY A 29 -2.73 -8.72 -3.30
N SER A 30 -1.99 -8.55 -2.20
CA SER A 30 -0.65 -7.94 -2.20
C SER A 30 0.44 -8.89 -1.70
N PHE A 31 1.68 -8.64 -2.13
CA PHE A 31 2.86 -9.36 -1.66
C PHE A 31 3.37 -8.85 -0.31
N ASP A 32 3.06 -7.61 0.06
CA ASP A 32 3.50 -6.95 1.29
C ASP A 32 2.43 -5.96 1.79
N VAL A 33 2.39 -5.73 3.10
CA VAL A 33 1.54 -4.74 3.76
C VAL A 33 2.10 -3.32 3.69
N GLN A 34 3.39 -3.17 3.38
CA GLN A 34 4.03 -1.90 3.07
C GLN A 34 3.84 -1.56 1.58
N CYS A 35 3.25 -0.39 1.34
CA CYS A 35 3.10 0.21 0.03
C CYS A 35 4.30 1.10 -0.33
N ASP A 36 4.36 1.52 -1.60
CA ASP A 36 5.33 2.52 -2.06
C ASP A 36 5.21 3.82 -1.24
N ILE A 37 6.35 4.33 -0.77
CA ILE A 37 6.41 5.43 0.20
C ILE A 37 5.93 6.77 -0.36
N THR A 38 5.85 6.91 -1.69
CA THR A 38 5.45 8.16 -2.36
C THR A 38 4.01 8.09 -2.88
N SER A 39 3.71 7.07 -3.67
CA SER A 39 2.42 6.89 -4.35
C SER A 39 1.35 6.20 -3.50
N GLY A 40 1.77 5.47 -2.46
CA GLY A 40 0.88 4.62 -1.68
C GLY A 40 0.44 3.34 -2.38
N GLN A 41 0.98 3.03 -3.56
CA GLN A 41 0.63 1.83 -4.31
C GLN A 41 1.18 0.58 -3.63
N CYS A 42 0.30 -0.37 -3.31
CA CYS A 42 0.67 -1.66 -2.79
C CYS A 42 1.25 -2.57 -3.89
N PRO A 43 2.18 -3.48 -3.55
CA PRO A 43 2.74 -4.44 -4.50
C PRO A 43 1.73 -5.55 -4.78
N CYS A 44 0.87 -5.35 -5.78
CA CYS A 44 -0.20 -6.31 -6.09
C CYS A 44 0.34 -7.61 -6.68
N LYS A 45 -0.28 -8.72 -6.28
CA LYS A 45 -0.16 -10.02 -6.94
C LYS A 45 -0.83 -9.97 -8.30
N ASP A 46 -0.47 -10.91 -9.17
CA ASP A 46 -1.09 -11.07 -10.47
C ASP A 46 -2.62 -11.17 -10.34
N ASN A 47 -3.34 -10.50 -11.24
CA ASN A 47 -4.80 -10.40 -11.28
C ASN A 47 -5.44 -9.52 -10.19
N PHE A 48 -4.66 -8.87 -9.32
CA PHE A 48 -5.15 -7.87 -8.36
C PHE A 48 -4.74 -6.46 -8.78
N MET A 49 -5.61 -5.49 -8.51
CA MET A 49 -5.43 -4.09 -8.88
C MET A 49 -6.00 -3.12 -7.84
N GLY A 50 -5.88 -1.83 -8.12
CA GLY A 50 -6.20 -0.75 -7.19
C GLY A 50 -5.03 -0.40 -6.27
N GLN A 51 -5.10 0.76 -5.63
CA GLN A 51 -4.01 1.23 -4.74
C GLN A 51 -3.72 0.22 -3.62
N LYS A 52 -4.75 -0.48 -3.14
CA LYS A 52 -4.70 -1.43 -2.03
C LYS A 52 -4.68 -2.89 -2.45
N CYS A 53 -4.69 -3.19 -3.76
CA CYS A 53 -4.81 -4.56 -4.30
C CYS A 53 -6.08 -5.30 -3.83
N ASP A 54 -7.14 -4.55 -3.56
CA ASP A 54 -8.43 -5.05 -3.08
C ASP A 54 -9.41 -5.39 -4.22
N LEU A 55 -9.10 -4.98 -5.44
CA LEU A 55 -9.90 -5.23 -6.63
C LEU A 55 -9.28 -6.34 -7.48
N CYS A 56 -10.11 -7.14 -8.15
CA CYS A 56 -9.66 -8.06 -9.18
C CYS A 56 -9.59 -7.35 -10.54
N GLU A 57 -8.66 -7.77 -11.39
CA GLU A 57 -8.69 -7.39 -12.81
C GLU A 57 -9.99 -7.83 -13.48
N GLU A 58 -10.38 -7.15 -14.57
CA GLU A 58 -11.57 -7.51 -15.34
C GLU A 58 -11.52 -8.97 -15.78
N ASN A 59 -12.62 -9.69 -15.55
CA ASN A 59 -12.78 -11.13 -15.85
C ASN A 59 -11.91 -12.07 -15.00
N LYS A 60 -11.45 -11.63 -13.82
CA LYS A 60 -10.76 -12.48 -12.83
C LYS A 60 -11.58 -12.61 -11.54
N TYR A 61 -11.43 -13.74 -10.86
CA TYR A 61 -12.13 -14.06 -9.61
C TYR A 61 -11.11 -14.35 -8.51
N ARG A 62 -11.48 -14.10 -7.25
CA ARG A 62 -10.77 -14.70 -6.11
C ARG A 62 -11.34 -16.11 -5.97
N ASP A 63 -10.58 -17.13 -6.34
CA ASP A 63 -10.91 -18.54 -6.06
C ASP A 63 -10.98 -18.81 -4.55
#